data_AF-D6SSQ0-F1
#
_entry.id   AF-D6SSQ0-F1
#
_cell.length_a   1.000
_cell.length_b   1.000
_cell.length_c   1.000
_cell.angle_alpha   90.00
_cell.angle_beta   90.00
_cell.angle_gamma   90.00
#
_symmetry.space_group_name_H-M   'P 1'
#
loop_
_entity.id
_entity.type
_entity.pdbx_description
1 polymer ?
#
loop_
_entity_poly.entity_id
_entity_poly.type
_entity_poly.pdbx_seq_one_letter_code
_entity_poly.pdbx_strand_id
1 'polypeptide(L)'
;MVQNSDAERSAVPERDKELREREYQAYQLRLLNEYLRELFFLEDRGEIAEQFLLMCMGAVGTDKALLLVFDEQEESALHYRGFNDFRVQRLREDAFVQAQQHLARDDRDNELLPKQILVISTNEHEAARDSRLPWPEDSCFIVRWNLDSGCFGYLVLGPKLDGSIYFDLDRDFLLQLSQVLMDSLQMVRSREEIHRLNADLMSKNQELSQTIEELQKSHETISILQRTRDRLHGLIHSEAARLERVSAWDFVFIVAVTLIISLLYNTTSPGGVSLTPATWSLPEPEMIDTDRAAEIYEQDGAVFVDARPNQFFEQEKIRDAVNLPSNLFDFIYMMHFAQLDPEKKIIVYGRNISRRYDETVAFELEERGHERVLVMPGGLGEWKAKGMPVAP
;
A
#
# COMPACT_ATOMS: atom_id res chain seq x y z
N MET A 1 -19.92 38.11 97.37
CA MET A 1 -20.85 38.17 96.23
C MET A 1 -20.54 39.32 95.26
N VAL A 2 -19.27 39.74 95.13
CA VAL A 2 -18.86 40.91 94.30
C VAL A 2 -17.82 40.56 93.23
N GLN A 3 -17.32 39.32 93.17
CA GLN A 3 -16.31 38.93 92.16
C GLN A 3 -16.87 38.37 90.84
N ASN A 4 -18.19 38.16 90.71
CA ASN A 4 -18.80 37.62 89.48
C ASN A 4 -19.35 38.69 88.53
N SER A 5 -19.54 39.95 88.95
CA SER A 5 -20.16 40.96 88.08
C SER A 5 -19.18 41.64 87.11
N ASP A 6 -17.88 41.63 87.41
CA ASP A 6 -16.87 42.27 86.56
C ASP A 6 -16.43 41.37 85.40
N ALA A 7 -16.45 40.04 85.58
CA ALA A 7 -16.23 39.08 84.50
C ALA A 7 -17.39 39.05 83.48
N GLU A 8 -18.64 39.18 83.94
CA GLU A 8 -19.80 39.27 83.06
C GLU A 8 -19.88 40.60 82.30
N ARG A 9 -19.46 41.72 82.91
CA ARG A 9 -19.45 43.04 82.24
C ARG A 9 -18.33 43.20 81.20
N SER A 10 -17.22 42.48 81.35
CA SER A 10 -16.13 42.47 80.36
C SER A 10 -16.38 41.53 79.18
N ALA A 11 -17.24 40.51 79.32
CA ALA A 11 -17.52 39.50 78.30
C ALA A 11 -18.63 39.90 77.29
N VAL A 12 -19.54 40.81 77.67
CA VAL A 12 -20.63 41.28 76.79
C VAL A 12 -20.11 42.07 75.57
N PRO A 13 -19.16 43.03 75.69
CA PRO A 13 -18.64 43.77 74.54
C PRO A 13 -17.88 42.89 73.55
N GLU A 14 -17.20 41.86 74.05
CA GLU A 14 -16.42 40.92 73.26
C GLU A 14 -17.33 39.95 72.49
N ARG A 15 -18.39 39.47 73.14
CA ARG A 15 -19.44 38.64 72.52
C ARG A 15 -20.24 39.40 71.46
N ASP A 16 -20.57 40.68 71.71
CA ASP A 16 -21.26 41.54 70.74
C ASP A 16 -20.38 41.93 69.55
N LYS A 17 -19.06 41.89 69.70
CA LYS A 17 -18.10 42.06 68.61
C LYS A 17 -18.01 40.79 67.76
N GLU A 18 -17.86 39.63 68.39
CA GLU A 18 -17.87 38.33 67.70
C GLU A 18 -19.17 38.06 66.93
N LEU A 19 -20.32 38.42 67.52
CA LEU A 19 -21.62 38.31 66.84
C LEU A 19 -21.69 39.17 65.58
N ARG A 20 -21.24 40.43 65.65
CA ARG A 20 -21.21 41.33 64.49
C ARG A 20 -20.23 40.86 63.41
N GLU A 21 -19.07 40.34 63.80
CA GLU A 21 -18.12 39.76 62.85
C GLU A 21 -18.70 38.53 62.14
N ARG A 22 -19.42 37.65 62.86
CA ARG A 22 -20.12 36.50 62.27
C ARG A 22 -21.28 36.92 61.37
N GLU A 23 -22.07 37.91 61.76
CA GLU A 23 -23.16 38.45 60.95
C GLU A 23 -22.63 39.06 59.65
N TYR A 24 -21.52 39.79 59.72
CA TYR A 24 -20.84 40.33 58.56
C TYR A 24 -20.34 39.22 57.63
N GLN A 25 -19.66 38.19 58.17
CA GLN A 25 -19.21 37.04 57.39
C GLN A 25 -20.37 36.28 56.74
N ALA A 26 -21.47 36.07 57.48
CA ALA A 26 -22.67 35.41 56.95
C ALA A 26 -23.34 36.23 55.84
N TYR A 27 -23.35 37.56 55.95
CA TYR A 27 -23.84 38.45 54.91
C TYR A 27 -22.98 38.37 53.65
N GLN A 28 -21.65 38.45 53.80
CA GLN A 28 -20.69 38.32 52.68
C GLN A 28 -20.84 36.99 51.95
N LEU A 29 -20.94 35.88 52.69
CA LEU A 29 -21.14 34.55 52.10
C LEU A 29 -22.48 34.44 51.37
N ARG A 30 -23.54 35.06 51.87
CA ARG A 30 -24.84 35.09 51.17
C ARG A 30 -24.74 35.84 49.86
N LEU A 31 -24.15 37.02 49.89
CA LEU A 31 -23.97 37.86 48.71
C LEU A 31 -23.13 37.14 47.65
N LEU A 32 -22.02 36.53 48.06
CA LEU A 32 -21.17 35.73 47.16
C LEU A 32 -21.92 34.53 46.57
N ASN A 33 -22.76 33.85 47.35
CA ASN A 33 -23.60 32.74 46.83
C ASN A 33 -24.67 33.21 45.85
N GLU A 34 -25.26 34.37 46.07
CA GLU A 34 -26.24 34.98 45.16
C GLU A 34 -25.57 35.33 43.83
N TYR A 35 -24.42 36.02 43.89
CA TYR A 35 -23.60 36.35 42.71
C TYR A 35 -23.11 35.11 41.96
N LEU A 36 -22.66 34.08 42.69
CA LEU A 36 -22.34 32.77 42.10
C LEU A 36 -23.52 32.22 41.31
N ARG A 37 -24.72 32.17 41.91
CA ARG A 37 -25.89 31.62 41.21
C ARG A 37 -26.20 32.42 39.96
N GLU A 38 -26.24 33.74 40.06
CA GLU A 38 -26.58 34.61 38.93
C GLU A 38 -25.60 34.45 37.77
N LEU A 39 -24.28 34.47 38.03
CA LEU A 39 -23.28 34.36 36.96
C LEU A 39 -23.21 32.95 36.34
N PHE A 40 -23.50 31.88 37.10
CA PHE A 40 -23.46 30.51 36.58
C PHE A 40 -24.63 30.14 35.65
N PHE A 41 -25.72 30.91 35.67
CA PHE A 41 -26.85 30.74 34.75
C PHE A 41 -26.66 31.44 33.41
N LEU A 42 -25.70 32.36 33.31
CA LEU A 42 -25.39 33.03 32.06
C LEU A 42 -24.58 32.10 31.16
N GLU A 43 -24.89 32.14 29.87
CA GLU A 43 -24.21 31.35 28.84
C GLU A 43 -23.23 32.21 28.04
N ASP A 44 -23.46 33.52 27.99
CA ASP A 44 -22.62 34.46 27.24
C ASP A 44 -21.55 35.11 28.14
N ARG A 45 -20.31 35.12 27.65
CA ARG A 45 -19.17 35.71 28.38
C ARG A 45 -19.27 37.21 28.56
N GLY A 46 -19.81 37.93 27.57
CA GLY A 46 -20.05 39.37 27.64
C GLY A 46 -21.10 39.71 28.69
N GLU A 47 -22.18 38.93 28.75
CA GLU A 47 -23.20 39.05 29.81
C GLU A 47 -22.60 38.76 31.19
N ILE A 48 -21.78 37.72 31.34
CA ILE A 48 -21.07 37.41 32.60
C ILE A 48 -20.17 38.59 33.00
N ALA A 49 -19.37 39.10 32.07
CA ALA A 49 -18.46 40.21 32.30
C ALA A 49 -19.19 41.49 32.71
N GLU A 50 -20.31 41.81 32.05
CA GLU A 50 -21.12 42.98 32.38
C GLU A 50 -21.81 42.84 33.75
N GLN A 51 -22.46 41.70 34.02
CA GLN A 51 -23.13 41.47 35.30
C GLN A 51 -22.13 41.45 36.45
N PHE A 52 -20.97 40.80 36.27
CA PHE A 52 -19.90 40.82 37.24
C PHE A 52 -19.42 42.25 37.55
N LEU A 53 -19.24 43.08 36.52
CA LEU A 53 -18.83 44.47 36.69
C LEU A 53 -19.84 45.24 37.55
N LEU A 54 -21.14 45.06 37.29
CA LEU A 54 -22.22 45.68 38.06
C LEU A 54 -22.26 45.17 39.51
N MET A 55 -22.01 43.88 39.74
CA MET A 55 -21.92 43.29 41.09
C MET A 55 -20.76 43.89 41.88
N CYS A 56 -19.56 44.01 41.28
CA CYS A 56 -18.42 44.66 41.91
C CYS A 56 -18.72 46.11 42.25
N MET A 57 -19.28 46.86 41.29
CA MET A 57 -19.65 48.28 41.49
C MET A 57 -20.66 48.46 42.62
N GLY A 58 -21.69 47.61 42.68
CA GLY A 58 -22.72 47.65 43.70
C GLY A 58 -22.21 47.26 45.09
N ALA A 59 -21.34 46.25 45.17
CA ALA A 59 -20.87 45.73 46.45
C ALA A 59 -19.90 46.68 47.16
N VAL A 60 -19.01 47.35 46.43
CA VAL A 60 -18.07 48.33 47.01
C VAL A 60 -18.55 49.78 46.91
N GLY A 61 -19.64 50.02 46.17
CA GLY A 61 -20.23 51.34 45.98
C GLY A 61 -19.33 52.28 45.18
N THR A 62 -19.03 51.94 43.92
CA THR A 62 -18.30 52.82 42.98
C THR A 62 -19.10 53.05 41.70
N ASP A 63 -18.95 54.22 41.07
CA ASP A 63 -19.53 54.56 39.77
C ASP A 63 -18.57 54.32 38.59
N LYS A 64 -17.32 53.95 38.87
CA LYS A 64 -16.27 53.74 37.88
C LYS A 64 -15.70 52.33 37.98
N ALA A 65 -15.83 51.56 36.90
CA ALA A 65 -15.28 50.22 36.84
C ALA A 65 -14.91 49.84 35.40
N LEU A 66 -13.90 48.99 35.25
CA LEU A 66 -13.43 48.47 33.97
C LEU A 66 -12.95 47.03 34.16
N LEU A 67 -13.37 46.16 33.26
CA LEU A 67 -12.96 44.76 33.17
C LEU A 67 -12.43 44.49 31.76
N LEU A 68 -11.20 44.00 31.71
CA LEU A 68 -10.55 43.48 30.51
C LEU A 68 -10.52 41.95 30.61
N VAL A 69 -10.94 41.28 29.54
CA VAL A 69 -10.90 39.83 29.38
C VAL A 69 -10.11 39.52 28.12
N PHE A 70 -8.95 38.90 28.26
CA PHE A 70 -8.17 38.38 27.14
C PHE A 70 -8.43 36.89 26.98
N ASP A 71 -8.65 36.47 25.74
CA ASP A 71 -8.93 35.09 25.34
C ASP A 71 -8.09 34.80 24.09
N GLU A 72 -7.38 33.66 24.04
CA GLU A 72 -6.63 33.22 22.85
C GLU A 72 -7.56 32.70 21.76
N GLN A 73 -8.65 32.03 22.15
CA GLN A 73 -9.56 31.35 21.23
C GLN A 73 -10.60 32.32 20.64
N GLU A 74 -10.78 33.50 21.26
CA GLU A 74 -11.81 34.48 20.88
C GLU A 74 -11.35 35.94 20.94
N GLU A 75 -12.20 36.84 20.46
CA GLU A 75 -11.93 38.27 20.55
C GLU A 75 -11.93 38.71 22.02
N SER A 76 -10.84 39.37 22.44
CA SER A 76 -10.74 39.88 23.80
C SER A 76 -11.80 40.96 24.04
N ALA A 77 -12.42 40.94 25.22
CA ALA A 77 -13.54 41.81 25.58
C ALA A 77 -13.11 42.91 26.57
N LEU A 78 -13.74 44.08 26.43
CA LEU A 78 -13.54 45.23 27.29
C LEU A 78 -14.90 45.79 27.71
N HIS A 79 -15.20 45.69 29.00
CA HIS A 79 -16.42 46.21 29.60
C HIS A 79 -16.05 47.32 30.59
N TYR A 80 -16.69 48.48 30.50
CA TYR A 80 -16.41 49.58 31.42
C TYR A 80 -17.64 50.46 31.66
N ARG A 81 -17.62 51.16 32.80
CA ARG A 81 -18.62 52.14 33.24
C ARG A 81 -17.94 53.29 33.96
N GLY A 82 -18.47 54.51 33.79
CA GLY A 82 -18.03 55.73 34.49
C GLY A 82 -16.67 56.32 34.05
N PHE A 83 -15.78 55.54 33.44
CA PHE A 83 -14.52 56.03 32.88
C PHE A 83 -14.72 56.74 31.53
N ASN A 84 -13.80 57.64 31.18
CA ASN A 84 -13.84 58.40 29.91
C ASN A 84 -13.50 57.51 28.70
N ASP A 85 -14.42 57.46 27.74
CA ASP A 85 -14.33 56.67 26.50
C ASP A 85 -12.98 56.82 25.76
N PHE A 86 -12.45 58.03 25.63
CA PHE A 86 -11.20 58.26 24.88
C PHE A 86 -10.00 57.57 25.52
N ARG A 87 -9.92 57.58 26.86
CA ARG A 87 -8.81 56.95 27.58
C ARG A 87 -8.93 55.44 27.61
N VAL A 88 -10.15 54.93 27.76
CA VAL A 88 -10.43 53.50 27.75
C VAL A 88 -10.16 52.90 26.36
N GLN A 89 -10.49 53.61 25.29
CA GLN A 89 -10.18 53.17 23.93
C GLN A 89 -8.67 53.08 23.67
N ARG A 90 -7.89 54.04 24.19
CA ARG A 90 -6.42 53.97 24.12
C ARG A 90 -5.86 52.78 24.91
N LEU A 91 -6.41 52.52 26.10
CA LEU A 91 -6.07 51.34 26.87
C LEU A 91 -6.42 50.05 26.09
N ARG A 92 -7.55 50.00 25.37
CA ARG A 92 -7.89 48.88 24.49
C ARG A 92 -6.79 48.64 23.45
N GLU A 93 -6.39 49.67 22.72
CA GLU A 93 -5.37 49.54 21.67
C GLU A 93 -4.03 49.05 22.26
N ASP A 94 -3.54 49.68 23.32
CA ASP A 94 -2.24 49.36 23.92
C ASP A 94 -2.24 48.02 24.68
N ALA A 95 -3.31 47.70 25.40
CA ALA A 95 -3.41 46.48 26.19
C ALA A 95 -3.55 45.24 25.30
N PHE A 96 -4.21 45.35 24.14
CA PHE A 96 -4.34 44.24 23.20
C PHE A 96 -3.00 43.92 22.52
N VAL A 97 -2.22 44.94 22.14
CA VAL A 97 -0.86 44.72 21.62
C VAL A 97 0.03 44.04 22.65
N GLN A 98 -0.04 44.47 23.92
CA GLN A 98 0.75 43.86 24.98
C GLN A 98 0.27 42.45 25.35
N ALA A 99 -1.04 42.20 25.35
CA ALA A 99 -1.60 40.87 25.59
C ALA A 99 -1.15 39.88 24.51
N GLN A 100 -1.20 40.25 23.23
CA GLN A 100 -0.67 39.43 22.13
C GLN A 100 0.83 39.15 22.28
N GLN A 101 1.62 40.14 22.72
CA GLN A 101 3.05 39.95 22.98
C GLN A 101 3.32 39.05 24.19
N HIS A 102 2.44 39.06 25.20
CA HIS A 102 2.55 38.22 26.39
C HIS A 102 2.14 36.77 26.12
N LEU A 103 1.04 36.55 25.39
CA LEU A 103 0.65 35.23 24.87
C LEU A 103 1.73 34.62 23.96
N ALA A 104 2.48 35.46 23.23
CA ALA A 104 3.56 35.02 22.35
C ALA A 104 4.92 34.79 23.05
N ARG A 105 5.10 35.21 24.31
CA ARG A 105 6.36 35.06 25.05
C ARG A 105 6.20 34.06 26.19
N ASP A 106 6.85 32.92 26.02
CA ASP A 106 7.13 31.84 26.99
C ASP A 106 8.06 32.35 28.13
N ASP A 107 7.65 33.42 28.82
CA ASP A 107 8.45 34.18 29.79
C ASP A 107 8.28 33.57 31.20
N ARG A 108 8.92 32.41 31.36
CA ARG A 108 8.88 31.49 32.53
C ARG A 108 9.23 32.08 33.90
N ASP A 109 9.64 33.34 34.00
CA ASP A 109 10.17 33.92 35.24
C ASP A 109 9.13 34.74 36.04
N ASN A 110 7.92 35.00 35.52
CA ASN A 110 6.89 35.76 36.26
C ASN A 110 5.42 35.40 35.88
N GLU A 111 5.20 34.19 35.37
CA GLU A 111 3.86 33.70 35.00
C GLU A 111 3.05 33.41 36.27
N LEU A 112 1.94 34.14 36.44
CA LEU A 112 0.91 33.78 37.42
C LEU A 112 0.45 32.36 37.13
N LEU A 113 0.37 31.49 38.14
CA LEU A 113 -0.17 30.15 37.94
C LEU A 113 -1.66 30.24 37.56
N PRO A 114 -2.22 29.18 36.94
CA PRO A 114 -3.65 29.10 36.69
C PRO A 114 -4.46 29.33 37.97
N LYS A 115 -5.58 30.05 37.83
CA LYS A 115 -6.46 30.48 38.93
C LYS A 115 -5.78 31.33 40.01
N GLN A 116 -4.81 32.16 39.63
CA GLN A 116 -4.20 33.14 40.53
C GLN A 116 -4.68 34.55 40.25
N ILE A 117 -4.76 35.35 41.31
CA ILE A 117 -5.06 36.78 41.25
C ILE A 117 -3.89 37.54 41.87
N LEU A 118 -3.37 38.50 41.12
CA LEU A 118 -2.33 39.42 41.55
C LEU A 118 -2.94 40.80 41.79
N VAL A 119 -2.77 41.31 43.01
CA VAL A 119 -3.11 42.70 43.32
C VAL A 119 -1.98 43.59 42.82
N ILE A 120 -2.29 44.49 41.89
CA ILE A 120 -1.33 45.43 41.30
C ILE A 120 -1.30 46.72 42.11
N SER A 121 -2.46 47.27 42.46
CA SER A 121 -2.55 48.45 43.30
C SER A 121 -3.87 48.47 44.09
N THR A 122 -3.79 48.97 45.32
CA THR A 122 -4.93 49.27 46.19
C THR A 122 -4.69 50.64 46.82
N ASN A 123 -5.60 51.59 46.62
CA ASN A 123 -5.57 52.98 47.10
C ASN A 123 -4.38 53.86 46.63
N GLU A 124 -3.35 53.28 46.02
CA GLU A 124 -2.13 53.99 45.63
C GLU A 124 -2.09 54.27 44.12
N HIS A 125 -2.17 55.55 43.75
CA HIS A 125 -2.12 55.93 42.34
C HIS A 125 -0.71 55.80 41.73
N GLU A 126 0.36 55.88 42.55
CA GLU A 126 1.75 55.84 42.08
C GLU A 126 2.21 54.43 41.64
N ALA A 127 1.81 53.37 42.35
CA ALA A 127 2.13 51.98 41.99
C ALA A 127 1.54 51.58 40.61
N ALA A 128 0.43 52.19 40.20
CA ALA A 128 -0.16 51.99 38.88
C ALA A 128 0.67 52.64 37.75
N ARG A 129 1.49 53.67 38.02
CA ARG A 129 2.30 54.36 37.00
C ARG A 129 3.52 53.59 36.54
N ASP A 130 4.02 52.66 37.35
CA ASP A 130 5.16 51.79 37.01
C ASP A 130 4.73 50.56 36.19
N SER A 131 3.43 50.41 35.97
CA SER A 131 2.88 49.37 35.12
C SER A 131 2.99 49.72 33.63
N ARG A 132 3.16 48.71 32.78
CA ARG A 132 3.28 48.89 31.32
C ARG A 132 1.99 49.38 30.65
N LEU A 133 0.87 49.43 31.36
CA LEU A 133 -0.45 49.77 30.83
C LEU A 133 -0.89 51.18 31.26
N PRO A 134 -1.46 52.00 30.36
CA PRO A 134 -1.90 53.36 30.68
C PRO A 134 -3.25 53.35 31.43
N TRP A 135 -3.24 52.98 32.71
CA TRP A 135 -4.47 52.97 33.53
C TRP A 135 -5.13 54.36 33.60
N PRO A 136 -6.48 54.43 33.69
CA PRO A 136 -7.19 55.68 33.97
C PRO A 136 -6.70 56.34 35.28
N GLU A 137 -6.67 57.67 35.34
CA GLU A 137 -6.19 58.41 36.52
C GLU A 137 -7.03 58.13 37.79
N ASP A 138 -8.32 57.89 37.63
CA ASP A 138 -9.22 57.57 38.74
C ASP A 138 -9.18 56.09 39.15
N SER A 139 -8.10 55.35 38.87
CA SER A 139 -7.99 53.92 39.23
C SER A 139 -7.52 53.77 40.67
N CYS A 140 -8.37 53.21 41.54
CA CYS A 140 -8.08 53.02 42.96
C CYS A 140 -7.83 51.56 43.35
N PHE A 141 -8.37 50.60 42.60
CA PHE A 141 -8.14 49.18 42.82
C PHE A 141 -7.87 48.50 41.49
N ILE A 142 -6.74 47.82 41.37
CA ILE A 142 -6.30 47.13 40.15
C ILE A 142 -5.86 45.73 40.52
N VAL A 143 -6.52 44.73 39.94
CA VAL A 143 -6.12 43.32 40.05
C VAL A 143 -5.99 42.70 38.68
N ARG A 144 -4.97 41.85 38.53
CA ARG A 144 -4.82 40.95 37.39
C ARG A 144 -5.28 39.57 37.81
N TRP A 145 -6.22 38.99 37.08
CA TRP A 145 -6.68 37.62 37.27
C TRP A 145 -6.16 36.76 36.12
N ASN A 146 -5.79 35.52 36.42
CA ASN A 146 -5.29 34.55 35.45
C ASN A 146 -6.08 33.26 35.57
N LEU A 147 -6.84 32.90 34.53
CA LEU A 147 -7.60 31.65 34.51
C LEU A 147 -6.68 30.50 34.07
N ASP A 148 -6.05 30.63 32.90
CA ASP A 148 -5.14 29.67 32.29
C ASP A 148 -4.19 30.37 31.31
N SER A 149 -3.33 29.61 30.62
CA SER A 149 -2.36 30.17 29.66
C SER A 149 -3.00 30.93 28.49
N GLY A 150 -4.28 30.66 28.20
CA GLY A 150 -5.04 31.27 27.11
C GLY A 150 -6.14 32.23 27.59
N CYS A 151 -6.25 32.54 28.89
CA CYS A 151 -7.24 33.46 29.42
C CYS A 151 -6.81 34.17 30.70
N PHE A 152 -6.75 35.49 30.63
CA PHE A 152 -6.41 36.35 31.75
C PHE A 152 -7.03 37.72 31.57
N GLY A 153 -6.98 38.56 32.59
CA GLY A 153 -7.54 39.88 32.47
C GLY A 153 -7.24 40.79 33.65
N TYR A 154 -7.89 41.94 33.63
CA TYR A 154 -7.73 42.97 34.65
C TYR A 154 -9.08 43.50 35.10
N LEU A 155 -9.24 43.65 36.40
CA LEU A 155 -10.35 44.39 37.00
C LEU A 155 -9.80 45.68 37.59
N VAL A 156 -10.41 46.79 37.21
CA VAL A 156 -10.07 48.14 37.66
C VAL A 156 -11.32 48.78 38.23
N LEU A 157 -11.24 49.26 39.47
CA LEU A 157 -12.31 50.04 40.11
C LEU A 157 -11.80 51.42 40.48
N GLY A 158 -12.70 52.41 40.38
CA GLY A 158 -12.41 53.78 40.76
C GLY A 158 -12.67 54.08 42.22
N PRO A 159 -12.73 55.35 42.62
CA PRO A 159 -12.98 55.72 44.02
C PRO A 159 -14.37 55.26 44.48
N LYS A 160 -14.51 55.00 45.78
CA LYS A 160 -15.82 54.72 46.40
C LYS A 160 -16.66 55.99 46.49
N LEU A 161 -17.98 55.84 46.32
CA LEU A 161 -18.95 56.92 46.34
C LEU A 161 -19.03 57.64 47.70
N ASP A 162 -18.71 56.93 48.78
CA ASP A 162 -18.64 57.47 50.13
C ASP A 162 -17.31 58.20 50.43
N GLY A 163 -16.38 58.20 49.47
CA GLY A 163 -15.05 58.78 49.60
C GLY A 163 -14.09 57.98 50.50
N SER A 164 -14.50 56.80 50.98
CA SER A 164 -13.63 55.92 51.74
C SER A 164 -12.60 55.21 50.86
N ILE A 165 -11.52 54.75 51.47
CA ILE A 165 -10.53 53.90 50.82
C ILE A 165 -11.02 52.45 50.78
N TYR A 166 -10.41 51.63 49.93
CA TYR A 166 -10.61 50.18 49.96
C TYR A 166 -9.90 49.59 51.18
N PHE A 167 -10.67 48.99 52.09
CA PHE A 167 -10.12 48.27 53.24
C PHE A 167 -9.77 46.82 52.88
N ASP A 168 -9.02 46.13 53.75
CA ASP A 168 -8.63 44.72 53.54
C ASP A 168 -9.85 43.81 53.29
N LEU A 169 -10.96 44.11 53.95
CA LEU A 169 -12.21 43.38 53.81
C LEU A 169 -12.87 43.56 52.43
N ASP A 170 -12.80 44.79 51.88
CA ASP A 170 -13.26 45.08 50.51
C ASP A 170 -12.36 44.35 49.51
N ARG A 171 -11.05 44.38 49.74
CA ARG A 171 -10.06 43.67 48.91
C ARG A 171 -10.33 42.17 48.91
N ASP A 172 -10.45 41.54 50.07
CA ASP A 172 -10.67 40.10 50.18
C ASP A 172 -11.97 39.69 49.50
N PHE A 173 -13.02 40.48 49.66
CA PHE A 173 -14.29 40.24 48.98
C PHE A 173 -14.18 40.36 47.46
N LEU A 174 -13.51 41.40 46.94
CA LEU A 174 -13.29 41.58 45.50
C LEU A 174 -12.41 40.48 44.90
N LEU A 175 -11.43 39.97 45.65
CA LEU A 175 -10.62 38.82 45.23
C LEU A 175 -11.47 37.55 45.16
N GLN A 176 -12.33 37.30 46.13
CA GLN A 176 -13.26 36.18 46.09
C GLN A 176 -14.26 36.30 44.93
N LEU A 177 -14.80 37.49 44.69
CA LEU A 177 -15.64 37.78 43.53
C LEU A 177 -14.89 37.52 42.20
N SER A 178 -13.64 37.95 42.11
CA SER A 178 -12.81 37.70 40.92
C SER A 178 -12.55 36.20 40.70
N GLN A 179 -12.48 35.40 41.77
CA GLN A 179 -12.44 33.93 41.68
C GLN A 179 -13.75 33.38 41.12
N VAL A 180 -14.90 33.90 41.58
CA VAL A 180 -16.23 33.55 41.04
C VAL A 180 -16.31 33.83 39.54
N LEU A 181 -15.84 35.01 39.09
CA LEU A 181 -15.76 35.34 37.67
C LEU A 181 -14.98 34.28 36.89
N MET A 182 -13.76 33.96 37.34
CA MET A 182 -12.91 32.97 36.67
C MET A 182 -13.60 31.61 36.58
N ASP A 183 -14.26 31.16 37.64
CA ASP A 183 -14.98 29.88 37.64
C ASP A 183 -16.21 29.91 36.72
N SER A 184 -16.93 31.03 36.63
CA SER A 184 -18.05 31.21 35.69
C SER A 184 -17.57 31.22 34.23
N LEU A 185 -16.48 31.93 33.91
CA LEU A 185 -15.88 31.93 32.58
C LEU A 185 -15.37 30.54 32.18
N GLN A 186 -14.74 29.81 33.11
CA GLN A 186 -14.30 28.43 32.87
C GLN A 186 -15.48 27.49 32.61
N MET A 187 -16.59 27.66 33.33
CA MET A 187 -17.80 26.87 33.15
C MET A 187 -18.37 27.07 31.74
N VAL A 188 -18.46 28.31 31.24
CA VAL A 188 -18.92 28.58 29.87
C VAL A 188 -18.03 27.89 28.85
N ARG A 189 -16.70 28.09 28.92
CA ARG A 189 -15.74 27.42 28.03
C ARG A 189 -15.88 25.90 28.06
N SER A 190 -16.01 25.32 29.25
CA SER A 190 -16.18 23.86 29.40
C SER A 190 -17.48 23.36 28.78
N ARG A 191 -18.59 24.10 28.92
CA ARG A 191 -19.87 23.75 28.28
C ARG A 191 -19.77 23.84 26.76
N GLU A 192 -19.18 24.90 26.22
CA GLU A 192 -18.94 25.06 24.78
C GLU A 192 -18.11 23.88 24.22
N GLU A 193 -17.04 23.50 24.92
CA GLU A 193 -16.20 22.35 24.54
C GLU A 193 -16.98 21.03 24.57
N ILE A 194 -17.76 20.77 25.62
CA ILE A 194 -18.60 19.57 25.72
C ILE A 194 -19.63 19.54 24.58
N HIS A 195 -20.30 20.65 24.29
CA HIS A 195 -21.27 20.73 23.20
C HIS A 195 -20.60 20.49 21.85
N ARG A 196 -19.43 21.07 21.61
CA ARG A 196 -18.63 20.83 20.40
C ARG A 196 -18.21 19.37 20.25
N LEU A 197 -17.69 18.76 21.31
CA LEU A 197 -17.26 17.36 21.31
C LEU A 197 -18.44 16.40 21.07
N ASN A 198 -19.59 16.66 21.69
CA ASN A 198 -20.79 15.88 21.46
C ASN A 198 -21.30 16.01 20.02
N ALA A 199 -21.26 17.22 19.44
CA ALA A 199 -21.63 17.43 18.05
C ALA A 199 -20.70 16.67 17.09
N ASP A 200 -19.38 16.71 17.32
CA ASP A 200 -18.39 15.94 16.54
C ASP A 200 -18.62 14.42 16.67
N LEU A 201 -18.89 13.94 17.88
CA LEU A 201 -19.17 12.54 18.15
C LEU A 201 -20.47 12.07 17.47
N MET A 202 -21.51 12.90 17.46
CA MET A 202 -22.74 12.62 16.72
C MET A 202 -22.48 12.56 15.20
N SER A 203 -21.71 13.51 14.66
CA SER A 203 -21.33 13.51 13.24
C SER A 203 -20.56 12.25 12.86
N LYS A 204 -19.57 11.84 13.65
CA LYS A 204 -18.81 10.61 13.41
C LYS A 204 -19.65 9.35 13.55
N ASN A 205 -20.55 9.29 14.53
CA ASN A 205 -21.48 8.15 14.65
C ASN A 205 -22.39 8.03 13.43
N GLN A 206 -22.84 9.16 12.87
CA GLN A 206 -23.63 9.18 11.65
C GLN A 206 -22.81 8.68 10.44
N GLU A 207 -21.57 9.16 10.28
CA GLU A 207 -20.66 8.74 9.22
C GLU A 207 -20.33 7.24 9.29
N LEU A 208 -20.06 6.72 10.50
CA LEU A 208 -19.83 5.29 10.74
C LEU A 208 -21.07 4.46 10.37
N SER A 209 -22.26 4.92 10.76
CA SER A 209 -23.51 4.23 10.45
C SER A 209 -23.73 4.15 8.93
N GLN A 210 -23.46 5.24 8.20
CA GLN A 210 -23.53 5.26 6.73
C GLN A 210 -22.51 4.30 6.10
N THR A 211 -21.27 4.29 6.60
CA THR A 211 -20.22 3.38 6.13
C THR A 211 -20.61 1.92 6.34
N ILE A 212 -21.21 1.58 7.48
CA ILE A 212 -21.71 0.23 7.76
C ILE A 212 -22.82 -0.14 6.77
N GLU A 213 -23.76 0.76 6.50
CA GLU A 213 -24.83 0.52 5.53
C GLU A 213 -24.29 0.28 4.10
N GLU A 214 -23.32 1.09 3.66
CA GLU A 214 -22.66 0.90 2.36
C GLU A 214 -21.90 -0.43 2.28
N LEU A 215 -21.17 -0.80 3.33
CA LEU A 215 -20.47 -2.08 3.40
C LEU A 215 -21.45 -3.26 3.37
N GLN A 216 -22.58 -3.17 4.07
CA GLN A 216 -23.62 -4.19 4.02
C GLN A 216 -24.18 -4.35 2.60
N LYS A 217 -24.50 -3.24 1.93
CA LYS A 217 -25.00 -3.25 0.54
C LYS A 217 -23.98 -3.82 -0.45
N SER A 218 -22.70 -3.51 -0.27
CA SER A 218 -21.61 -4.09 -1.06
C SER A 218 -21.50 -5.60 -0.83
N HIS A 219 -21.56 -6.04 0.42
CA HIS A 219 -21.52 -7.46 0.78
C HIS A 219 -22.72 -8.23 0.19
N GLU A 220 -23.93 -7.66 0.22
CA GLU A 220 -25.09 -8.24 -0.44
C GLU A 220 -24.86 -8.40 -1.96
N THR A 221 -24.35 -7.37 -2.62
CA THR A 221 -24.03 -7.40 -4.05
C THR A 221 -23.01 -8.48 -4.39
N ILE A 222 -21.94 -8.59 -3.59
CA ILE A 222 -20.91 -9.63 -3.74
C ILE A 222 -21.53 -11.01 -3.56
N SER A 223 -22.41 -11.20 -2.57
CA SER A 223 -23.07 -12.49 -2.33
C SER A 223 -23.97 -12.92 -3.50
N ILE A 224 -24.67 -11.97 -4.14
CA ILE A 224 -25.50 -12.23 -5.32
C ILE A 224 -24.61 -12.60 -6.51
N LEU A 225 -23.50 -11.88 -6.71
CA LEU A 225 -22.53 -12.19 -7.77
C LEU A 225 -21.88 -13.56 -7.57
N GLN A 226 -21.51 -13.92 -6.34
CA GLN A 226 -20.98 -15.25 -6.00
C GLN A 226 -22.00 -16.35 -6.31
N ARG A 227 -23.26 -16.21 -5.89
CA ARG A 227 -24.33 -17.17 -6.25
C ARG A 227 -24.53 -17.30 -7.76
N THR A 228 -24.39 -16.20 -8.50
CA THR A 228 -24.51 -16.20 -9.96
C THR A 228 -23.34 -16.94 -10.61
N ARG A 229 -22.12 -16.70 -10.12
CA ARG A 229 -20.91 -17.45 -10.52
C ARG A 229 -21.05 -18.93 -10.25
N ASP A 230 -21.53 -19.32 -9.06
CA ASP A 230 -21.67 -20.74 -8.70
C ASP A 230 -22.71 -21.45 -9.58
N ARG A 231 -23.83 -20.77 -9.89
CA ARG A 231 -24.83 -21.28 -10.85
C ARG A 231 -24.24 -21.46 -12.24
N LEU A 232 -23.49 -20.47 -12.74
CA LEU A 232 -22.81 -20.55 -14.04
C LEU A 232 -21.81 -21.70 -14.07
N HIS A 233 -21.01 -21.87 -13.01
CA HIS A 233 -20.04 -22.95 -12.93
C HIS A 233 -20.70 -24.33 -12.95
N GLY A 234 -21.87 -24.48 -12.31
CA GLY A 234 -22.68 -25.70 -12.37
C GLY A 234 -23.24 -25.99 -13.77
N LEU A 235 -23.73 -24.96 -14.48
CA LEU A 235 -24.23 -25.10 -15.84
C LEU A 235 -23.12 -25.49 -16.82
N ILE A 236 -21.95 -24.83 -16.74
CA ILE A 236 -20.80 -25.11 -17.60
C ILE A 236 -20.31 -26.56 -17.40
N HIS A 237 -20.24 -27.04 -16.16
CA HIS A 237 -19.86 -28.44 -15.92
C HIS A 237 -20.88 -29.45 -16.48
N SER A 238 -22.17 -29.13 -16.42
CA SER A 238 -23.22 -30.00 -16.96
C SER A 238 -23.20 -30.10 -18.49
N GLU A 239 -22.81 -29.03 -19.19
CA GLU A 239 -22.65 -29.05 -20.65
C GLU A 239 -21.31 -29.70 -21.07
N ALA A 240 -20.23 -29.46 -20.34
CA ALA A 240 -18.94 -30.10 -20.59
C ALA A 240 -19.01 -31.64 -20.49
N ALA A 241 -19.74 -32.17 -19.49
CA ALA A 241 -19.97 -33.61 -19.35
C ALA A 241 -20.85 -34.22 -20.47
N ARG A 242 -21.59 -33.39 -21.23
CA ARG A 242 -22.42 -33.85 -22.34
C ARG A 242 -21.60 -34.04 -23.64
N LEU A 243 -20.46 -33.35 -23.75
CA LEU A 243 -19.50 -33.48 -24.86
C LEU A 243 -18.48 -34.62 -24.63
N GLU A 244 -18.45 -35.21 -23.44
CA GLU A 244 -17.57 -36.31 -23.04
C GLU A 244 -18.09 -37.71 -23.46
N ARG A 245 -18.71 -37.81 -24.66
CA ARG A 245 -19.10 -39.10 -25.27
C ARG A 245 -18.38 -39.40 -26.58
N VAL A 246 -17.17 -38.87 -26.76
CA VAL A 246 -16.28 -39.38 -27.81
C VAL A 246 -15.57 -40.59 -27.23
N SER A 247 -15.92 -41.76 -27.74
CA SER A 247 -15.35 -43.02 -27.30
C SER A 247 -13.95 -43.16 -27.87
N ALA A 248 -13.00 -43.77 -27.15
CA ALA A 248 -11.68 -44.09 -27.70
C ALA A 248 -11.78 -44.91 -29.01
N TRP A 249 -12.90 -45.61 -29.22
CA TRP A 249 -13.24 -46.32 -30.44
C TRP A 249 -13.41 -45.43 -31.67
N ASP A 250 -13.84 -44.17 -31.51
CA ASP A 250 -13.97 -43.23 -32.63
C ASP A 250 -12.60 -42.91 -33.23
N PHE A 251 -11.58 -42.77 -32.38
CA PHE A 251 -10.19 -42.60 -32.82
C PHE A 251 -9.64 -43.84 -33.51
N VAL A 252 -9.90 -45.03 -32.94
CA VAL A 252 -9.51 -46.30 -33.56
C VAL A 252 -10.16 -46.45 -34.95
N PHE A 253 -11.45 -46.07 -35.07
CA PHE A 253 -12.17 -46.13 -36.33
C PHE A 253 -11.61 -45.17 -37.37
N ILE A 254 -11.29 -43.93 -36.98
CA ILE A 254 -10.66 -42.95 -37.86
C ILE A 254 -9.32 -43.48 -38.36
N VAL A 255 -8.47 -44.01 -37.49
CA VAL A 255 -7.16 -44.57 -37.87
C VAL A 255 -7.33 -45.76 -38.82
N ALA A 256 -8.27 -46.67 -38.53
CA ALA A 256 -8.53 -47.83 -39.37
C ALA A 256 -9.03 -47.43 -40.77
N VAL A 257 -9.99 -46.51 -40.85
CA VAL A 257 -10.51 -45.99 -42.13
C VAL A 257 -9.40 -45.31 -42.92
N THR A 258 -8.58 -44.50 -42.25
CA THR A 258 -7.45 -43.80 -42.90
C THR A 258 -6.43 -44.79 -43.46
N LEU A 259 -6.11 -45.86 -42.71
CA LEU A 259 -5.19 -46.91 -43.15
C LEU A 259 -5.73 -47.66 -44.37
N ILE A 260 -7.02 -48.01 -44.37
CA ILE A 260 -7.68 -48.70 -45.49
C ILE A 260 -7.64 -47.84 -46.75
N ILE A 261 -8.02 -46.55 -46.64
CA ILE A 261 -8.01 -45.62 -47.77
C ILE A 261 -6.59 -45.45 -48.31
N SER A 262 -5.60 -45.34 -47.42
CA SER A 262 -4.19 -45.17 -47.80
C SER A 262 -3.66 -46.39 -48.56
N LEU A 263 -3.96 -47.59 -48.08
CA LEU A 263 -3.58 -48.84 -48.76
C LEU A 263 -4.27 -48.97 -50.13
N LEU A 264 -5.56 -48.65 -50.21
CA LEU A 264 -6.31 -48.69 -51.46
C LEU A 264 -5.77 -47.70 -52.50
N TYR A 265 -5.39 -46.50 -52.05
CA TYR A 265 -4.74 -45.53 -52.93
C TYR A 265 -3.36 -46.03 -53.40
N ASN A 266 -2.57 -46.63 -52.50
CA ASN A 266 -1.25 -47.16 -52.86
C ASN A 266 -1.32 -48.30 -53.90
N THR A 267 -2.38 -49.13 -53.87
CA THR A 267 -2.55 -50.22 -54.86
C THR A 267 -3.07 -49.76 -56.22
N THR A 268 -3.81 -48.65 -56.26
CA THR A 268 -4.40 -48.12 -57.50
C THR A 268 -3.54 -47.03 -58.15
N SER A 269 -2.61 -46.44 -57.41
CA SER A 269 -1.70 -45.42 -57.93
C SER A 269 -0.72 -46.00 -58.96
N PRO A 270 -0.57 -45.37 -60.14
CA PRO A 270 0.41 -45.75 -61.16
C PRO A 270 1.87 -45.77 -60.67
N GLY A 271 2.17 -45.10 -59.54
CA GLY A 271 3.48 -45.06 -58.89
C GLY A 271 3.46 -45.67 -57.47
N GLY A 272 2.61 -46.68 -57.24
CA GLY A 272 2.48 -47.35 -55.94
C GLY A 272 3.82 -47.87 -55.42
N VAL A 273 4.03 -47.77 -54.11
CA VAL A 273 5.24 -48.29 -53.46
C VAL A 273 5.00 -49.75 -53.10
N SER A 274 5.92 -50.63 -53.53
CA SER A 274 5.89 -52.04 -53.13
C SER A 274 6.04 -52.17 -51.61
N LEU A 275 5.12 -52.91 -50.99
CA LEU A 275 5.13 -53.14 -49.54
C LEU A 275 6.30 -54.04 -49.09
N THR A 276 6.86 -54.82 -50.01
CA THR A 276 8.00 -55.72 -49.78
C THR A 276 9.15 -55.39 -50.75
N PRO A 277 10.40 -55.23 -50.28
CA PRO A 277 11.56 -55.01 -51.15
C PRO A 277 11.89 -56.23 -52.03
N ALA A 278 12.22 -56.00 -53.31
CA ALA A 278 12.61 -57.08 -54.24
C ALA A 278 13.91 -57.80 -53.84
N THR A 279 14.80 -57.12 -53.10
CA THR A 279 16.08 -57.68 -52.62
C THR A 279 15.91 -58.81 -51.61
N TRP A 280 14.72 -58.98 -51.02
CA TRP A 280 14.46 -60.10 -50.11
C TRP A 280 14.32 -61.45 -50.83
N SER A 281 14.26 -61.47 -52.16
CA SER A 281 14.09 -62.68 -52.96
C SER A 281 15.33 -63.08 -53.76
N LEU A 282 16.44 -62.35 -53.65
CA LEU A 282 17.70 -62.69 -54.32
C LEU A 282 18.43 -63.82 -53.55
N PRO A 283 19.17 -64.71 -54.25
CA PRO A 283 20.10 -65.64 -53.61
C PRO A 283 21.14 -64.86 -52.77
N GLU A 284 21.62 -65.47 -51.68
CA GLU A 284 22.71 -64.85 -50.90
C GLU A 284 24.01 -64.89 -51.73
N PRO A 285 24.64 -63.72 -52.00
CA PRO A 285 25.87 -63.67 -52.76
C PRO A 285 27.05 -64.20 -51.93
N GLU A 286 28.09 -64.64 -52.62
CA GLU A 286 29.35 -64.98 -51.95
C GLU A 286 30.00 -63.70 -51.40
N MET A 287 30.33 -63.72 -50.10
CA MET A 287 30.81 -62.53 -49.38
C MET A 287 32.32 -62.58 -49.19
N ILE A 288 32.97 -61.42 -49.29
CA ILE A 288 34.38 -61.25 -48.96
C ILE A 288 34.56 -60.16 -47.89
N ASP A 289 35.42 -60.43 -46.92
CA ASP A 289 35.84 -59.45 -45.92
C ASP A 289 36.73 -58.37 -46.56
N THR A 290 36.62 -57.15 -46.07
CA THR A 290 37.38 -55.98 -46.51
C THR A 290 38.89 -56.23 -46.42
N ASP A 291 39.38 -56.97 -45.41
CA ASP A 291 40.81 -57.31 -45.30
C ASP A 291 41.28 -58.22 -46.45
N ARG A 292 40.50 -59.25 -46.78
CA ARG A 292 40.83 -60.16 -47.87
C ARG A 292 40.68 -59.49 -49.24
N ALA A 293 39.71 -58.59 -49.38
CA ALA A 293 39.57 -57.77 -50.57
C ALA A 293 40.77 -56.83 -50.75
N ALA A 294 41.29 -56.25 -49.67
CA ALA A 294 42.49 -55.41 -49.69
C ALA A 294 43.74 -56.17 -50.18
N GLU A 295 43.96 -57.39 -49.69
CA GLU A 295 45.06 -58.25 -50.16
C GLU A 295 44.96 -58.56 -51.66
N ILE A 296 43.74 -58.80 -52.17
CA ILE A 296 43.50 -59.07 -53.59
C ILE A 296 43.73 -57.81 -54.44
N TYR A 297 43.38 -56.63 -53.92
CA TYR A 297 43.61 -55.34 -54.57
C TYR A 297 45.10 -55.05 -54.75
N GLU A 298 45.92 -55.27 -53.72
CA GLU A 298 47.37 -55.05 -53.79
C GLU A 298 48.06 -55.97 -54.82
N GLN A 299 47.47 -57.13 -55.09
CA GLN A 299 47.96 -58.11 -56.08
C GLN A 299 47.40 -57.87 -57.50
N ASP A 300 46.63 -56.80 -57.72
CA ASP A 300 45.88 -56.53 -58.97
C ASP A 300 45.02 -57.74 -59.41
N GLY A 301 44.47 -58.45 -58.43
CA GLY A 301 43.85 -59.77 -58.61
C GLY A 301 42.34 -59.76 -58.87
N ALA A 302 41.69 -58.60 -58.86
CA ALA A 302 40.26 -58.45 -59.08
C ALA A 302 39.87 -57.08 -59.65
N VAL A 303 38.72 -57.01 -60.29
CA VAL A 303 38.08 -55.74 -60.68
C VAL A 303 37.14 -55.29 -59.57
N PHE A 304 37.31 -54.06 -59.10
CA PHE A 304 36.43 -53.46 -58.10
C PHE A 304 35.29 -52.73 -58.79
N VAL A 305 34.06 -53.00 -58.35
CA VAL A 305 32.84 -52.45 -58.92
C VAL A 305 32.06 -51.70 -57.86
N ASP A 306 31.78 -50.43 -58.12
CA ASP A 306 30.93 -49.60 -57.28
C ASP A 306 29.49 -49.63 -57.79
N ALA A 307 28.61 -50.26 -57.02
CA ALA A 307 27.19 -50.39 -57.34
C ALA A 307 26.36 -49.13 -57.02
N ARG A 308 26.95 -48.10 -56.39
CA ARG A 308 26.23 -46.88 -56.01
C ARG A 308 25.90 -46.02 -57.23
N PRO A 309 24.83 -45.18 -57.16
CA PRO A 309 24.56 -44.18 -58.19
C PRO A 309 25.78 -43.30 -58.50
N ASN A 310 25.95 -42.91 -59.76
CA ASN A 310 27.13 -42.17 -60.27
C ASN A 310 27.51 -40.94 -59.42
N GLN A 311 26.52 -40.21 -58.88
CA GLN A 311 26.74 -39.05 -58.02
C GLN A 311 27.60 -39.36 -56.79
N PHE A 312 27.53 -40.58 -56.24
CA PHE A 312 28.36 -41.01 -55.11
C PHE A 312 29.73 -41.51 -55.55
N PHE A 313 29.82 -42.11 -56.73
CA PHE A 313 31.08 -42.60 -57.30
C PHE A 313 32.02 -41.46 -57.70
N GLU A 314 31.47 -40.33 -58.18
CA GLU A 314 32.22 -39.11 -58.50
C GLU A 314 32.67 -38.30 -57.27
N GLN A 315 32.12 -38.60 -56.09
CA GLN A 315 32.51 -37.94 -54.85
C GLN A 315 33.72 -38.62 -54.22
N GLU A 316 33.63 -39.95 -54.06
CA GLU A 316 34.68 -40.76 -53.48
C GLU A 316 34.44 -42.22 -53.84
N LYS A 317 35.48 -42.94 -54.27
CA LYS A 317 35.45 -44.35 -54.67
C LYS A 317 36.73 -45.06 -54.29
N ILE A 318 36.70 -46.39 -54.26
CA ILE A 318 37.92 -47.20 -54.27
C ILE A 318 38.71 -46.84 -55.54
N ARG A 319 40.02 -46.60 -55.38
CA ARG A 319 40.87 -46.22 -56.51
C ARG A 319 40.83 -47.33 -57.58
N ASP A 320 40.75 -46.94 -58.85
CA ASP A 320 40.64 -47.84 -60.02
C ASP A 320 39.33 -48.65 -60.12
N ALA A 321 38.35 -48.42 -59.23
CA ALA A 321 37.03 -49.04 -59.33
C ALA A 321 36.22 -48.51 -60.52
N VAL A 322 35.35 -49.36 -61.07
CA VAL A 322 34.43 -49.02 -62.16
C VAL A 322 33.02 -48.86 -61.60
N ASN A 323 32.32 -47.79 -61.97
CA ASN A 323 30.92 -47.59 -61.56
C ASN A 323 29.99 -48.47 -62.39
N LEU A 324 29.11 -49.22 -61.73
CA LEU A 324 28.08 -50.04 -62.37
C LEU A 324 26.80 -50.03 -61.52
N PRO A 325 26.01 -48.95 -61.54
CA PRO A 325 24.74 -48.89 -60.83
C PRO A 325 23.66 -49.70 -61.54
N SER A 326 22.79 -50.37 -60.78
CA SER A 326 21.77 -51.29 -61.33
C SER A 326 20.82 -50.65 -62.35
N ASN A 327 20.47 -49.37 -62.17
CA ASN A 327 19.58 -48.66 -63.09
C ASN A 327 20.17 -48.40 -64.49
N LEU A 328 21.50 -48.51 -64.64
CA LEU A 328 22.21 -48.37 -65.92
C LEU A 328 23.04 -49.61 -66.26
N PHE A 329 22.77 -50.73 -65.58
CA PHE A 329 23.56 -51.94 -65.64
C PHE A 329 23.81 -52.39 -67.09
N ASP A 330 22.75 -52.59 -67.86
CA ASP A 330 22.82 -53.08 -69.24
C ASP A 330 23.76 -52.26 -70.13
N PHE A 331 23.65 -50.94 -70.05
CA PHE A 331 24.41 -50.02 -70.88
C PHE A 331 25.89 -50.02 -70.51
N ILE A 332 26.20 -49.89 -69.23
CA ILE A 332 27.58 -49.80 -68.74
C ILE A 332 28.28 -51.15 -68.84
N TYR A 333 27.55 -52.24 -68.56
CA TYR A 333 28.04 -53.61 -68.72
C TYR A 333 28.52 -53.86 -70.15
N MET A 334 27.73 -53.49 -71.15
CA MET A 334 28.11 -53.64 -72.57
C MET A 334 29.37 -52.83 -72.94
N MET A 335 29.58 -51.66 -72.34
CA MET A 335 30.73 -50.81 -72.66
C MET A 335 32.04 -51.26 -72.00
N HIS A 336 31.98 -51.74 -70.75
CA HIS A 336 33.19 -51.93 -69.93
C HIS A 336 33.42 -53.37 -69.48
N PHE A 337 32.39 -54.21 -69.44
CA PHE A 337 32.45 -55.54 -68.84
C PHE A 337 32.23 -56.69 -69.84
N ALA A 338 31.60 -56.44 -70.99
CA ALA A 338 31.33 -57.47 -71.99
C ALA A 338 32.57 -58.15 -72.60
N GLN A 339 33.75 -57.51 -72.50
CA GLN A 339 35.04 -58.06 -72.96
C GLN A 339 35.90 -58.58 -71.80
N LEU A 340 35.41 -58.52 -70.56
CA LEU A 340 36.13 -59.01 -69.40
C LEU A 340 36.13 -60.54 -69.41
N ASP A 341 37.26 -61.15 -69.05
CA ASP A 341 37.33 -62.61 -68.86
C ASP A 341 36.32 -63.04 -67.78
N PRO A 342 35.38 -63.96 -68.07
CA PRO A 342 34.39 -64.46 -67.12
C PRO A 342 34.99 -65.07 -65.83
N GLU A 343 36.24 -65.54 -65.88
CA GLU A 343 36.99 -66.11 -64.75
C GLU A 343 37.67 -65.05 -63.86
N LYS A 344 37.72 -63.79 -64.33
CA LYS A 344 38.31 -62.69 -63.57
C LYS A 344 37.42 -62.38 -62.36
N LYS A 345 38.03 -62.33 -61.18
CA LYS A 345 37.32 -62.00 -59.93
C LYS A 345 36.78 -60.58 -59.98
N ILE A 346 35.52 -60.43 -59.58
CA ILE A 346 34.84 -59.14 -59.47
C ILE A 346 34.42 -58.93 -58.02
N ILE A 347 34.83 -57.81 -57.42
CA ILE A 347 34.45 -57.45 -56.06
C ILE A 347 33.51 -56.25 -56.12
N VAL A 348 32.26 -56.46 -55.72
CA VAL A 348 31.20 -55.45 -55.77
C VAL A 348 30.98 -54.86 -54.38
N TYR A 349 30.88 -53.53 -54.30
CA TYR A 349 30.55 -52.82 -53.08
C TYR A 349 29.54 -51.70 -53.33
N GLY A 350 28.84 -51.26 -52.29
CA GLY A 350 27.95 -50.09 -52.41
C GLY A 350 26.68 -50.08 -51.57
N ARG A 351 26.46 -51.01 -50.64
CA ARG A 351 25.28 -50.97 -49.75
C ARG A 351 25.20 -49.74 -48.85
N ASN A 352 23.97 -49.39 -48.48
CA ASN A 352 23.65 -48.51 -47.35
C ASN A 352 22.54 -49.12 -46.47
N ILE A 353 22.17 -48.46 -45.36
CA ILE A 353 21.16 -48.97 -44.40
C ILE A 353 19.82 -49.30 -45.07
N SER A 354 19.46 -48.57 -46.12
CA SER A 354 18.13 -48.66 -46.75
C SER A 354 18.13 -49.37 -48.10
N ARG A 355 19.29 -49.58 -48.74
CA ARG A 355 19.43 -50.04 -50.13
C ARG A 355 20.65 -50.95 -50.27
N ARG A 356 20.44 -52.13 -50.86
CA ARG A 356 21.47 -53.14 -51.12
C ARG A 356 21.86 -53.17 -52.60
N TYR A 357 22.52 -52.10 -53.05
CA TYR A 357 22.92 -51.96 -54.45
C TYR A 357 23.94 -53.02 -54.88
N ASP A 358 24.84 -53.38 -53.97
CA ASP A 358 25.88 -54.38 -54.21
C ASP A 358 25.32 -55.78 -54.48
N GLU A 359 24.35 -56.25 -53.69
CA GLU A 359 23.70 -57.56 -53.91
C GLU A 359 22.96 -57.60 -55.24
N THR A 360 22.34 -56.47 -55.63
CA THR A 360 21.61 -56.39 -56.90
C THR A 360 22.55 -56.49 -58.09
N VAL A 361 23.64 -55.71 -58.07
CA VAL A 361 24.63 -55.68 -59.16
C VAL A 361 25.43 -56.99 -59.20
N ALA A 362 25.72 -57.59 -58.05
CA ALA A 362 26.37 -58.90 -57.99
C ALA A 362 25.53 -59.98 -58.66
N PHE A 363 24.24 -60.07 -58.32
CA PHE A 363 23.31 -60.98 -58.96
C PHE A 363 23.21 -60.73 -60.48
N GLU A 364 23.13 -59.47 -60.91
CA GLU A 364 23.09 -59.12 -62.34
C GLU A 364 24.38 -59.53 -63.07
N LEU A 365 25.56 -59.46 -62.43
CA LEU A 365 26.83 -59.93 -63.01
C LEU A 365 26.89 -61.46 -63.11
N GLU A 366 26.39 -62.17 -62.11
CA GLU A 366 26.28 -63.64 -62.12
C GLU A 366 25.35 -64.13 -63.23
N GLU A 367 24.18 -63.50 -63.40
CA GLU A 367 23.24 -63.79 -64.50
C GLU A 367 23.85 -63.53 -65.89
N ARG A 368 24.88 -62.69 -65.98
CA ARG A 368 25.65 -62.45 -67.22
C ARG A 368 26.80 -63.43 -67.44
N GLY A 369 26.99 -64.40 -66.55
CA GLY A 369 27.94 -65.49 -66.70
C GLY A 369 29.32 -65.24 -66.06
N HIS A 370 29.46 -64.25 -65.17
CA HIS A 370 30.66 -64.11 -64.36
C HIS A 370 30.64 -65.11 -63.20
N GLU A 371 31.64 -65.99 -63.13
CA GLU A 371 31.64 -67.11 -62.18
C GLU A 371 32.17 -66.74 -60.79
N ARG A 372 32.88 -65.61 -60.67
CA ARG A 372 33.58 -65.20 -59.43
C ARG A 372 33.22 -63.79 -59.01
N VAL A 373 31.97 -63.59 -58.66
CA VAL A 373 31.44 -62.33 -58.14
C VAL A 373 31.37 -62.40 -56.61
N LEU A 374 32.01 -61.45 -55.94
CA LEU A 374 32.09 -61.37 -54.49
C LEU A 374 31.55 -60.03 -54.02
N VAL A 375 30.69 -60.02 -52.99
CA VAL A 375 30.19 -58.79 -52.38
C VAL A 375 31.03 -58.46 -51.16
N MET A 376 31.48 -57.20 -51.06
CA MET A 376 32.22 -56.67 -49.91
C MET A 376 31.31 -55.79 -49.02
N PRO A 377 30.73 -56.33 -47.93
CA PRO A 377 29.70 -55.63 -47.15
C PRO A 377 30.21 -54.40 -46.41
N GLY A 378 31.50 -54.40 -46.04
CA GLY A 378 32.18 -53.26 -45.39
C GLY A 378 32.19 -51.99 -46.23
N GLY A 379 32.05 -52.15 -47.55
CA GLY A 379 31.94 -51.05 -48.49
C GLY A 379 33.13 -50.09 -48.47
N LEU A 380 32.91 -48.90 -49.02
CA LEU A 380 33.93 -47.84 -49.06
C LEU A 380 34.31 -47.33 -47.65
N GLY A 381 33.35 -47.35 -46.71
CA GLY A 381 33.57 -46.83 -45.36
C GLY A 381 34.62 -47.63 -44.60
N GLU A 382 34.50 -48.96 -44.60
CA GLU A 382 35.48 -49.83 -43.95
C GLU A 382 36.81 -49.85 -44.71
N TRP A 383 36.76 -49.83 -46.05
CA TRP A 383 37.94 -49.72 -46.92
C TRP A 383 38.80 -48.51 -46.57
N LYS A 384 38.16 -47.34 -46.42
CA LYS A 384 38.81 -46.09 -46.03
C LYS A 384 39.31 -46.12 -44.59
N ALA A 385 38.54 -46.70 -43.66
CA ALA A 385 38.96 -46.83 -42.27
C ALA A 385 40.24 -47.68 -42.13
N LYS A 386 40.45 -48.64 -43.03
CA LYS A 386 41.66 -49.48 -43.13
C LYS A 386 42.82 -48.79 -43.85
N GLY A 387 42.68 -47.55 -44.30
CA GLY A 387 43.74 -46.76 -44.94
C GLY A 387 44.03 -47.15 -46.39
N MET A 388 43.13 -47.91 -47.03
CA MET A 388 43.31 -48.37 -48.40
C MET A 388 43.08 -47.23 -49.43
N PRO A 389 43.64 -47.33 -50.65
CA PRO A 389 43.56 -46.25 -51.64
C PRO A 389 42.13 -45.92 -52.08
N VAL A 390 41.81 -44.62 -52.06
CA VAL A 390 40.57 -44.05 -52.58
C VAL A 390 40.87 -42.95 -53.60
N ALA A 391 39.92 -42.66 -54.48
CA ALA A 391 39.99 -41.59 -55.47
C ALA A 391 38.71 -40.72 -55.41
N PRO A 392 38.79 -39.42 -55.73
CA PRO A 392 37.61 -38.61 -56.01
C PRO A 392 36.89 -39.13 -57.25
#